data_AF-A0A7C7T427-F1
#
_entry.id   AF-A0A7C7T427-F1
#
_cell.length_a   1.000
_cell.length_b   1.000
_cell.length_c   1.000
_cell.angle_alpha   90.00
_cell.angle_beta   90.00
_cell.angle_gamma   90.00
#
_symmetry.space_group_name_H-M   'P 1'
#
loop_
_entity.id
_entity.type
_entity.pdbx_description
1 polymer ?
#
loop_
_entity_poly.entity_id
_entity_poly.type
_entity_poly.pdbx_seq_one_letter_code
_entity_poly.pdbx_strand_id
1 'polypeptide(L)'
;MGDDNVSTAEEATIICDTVAVLLARTFHHHDDSACAAFPVLLGLFESIVCKEAMHVMQEQGLPLLYAAFDHALSCERLDADDLLLILKVFAIHGTRDGAERIVRAAQLGIASQRTMWSVILEQFDEEHPQSVFMINRLKDSLLLGTLGIAYLQRANRLAAVGAIQRHPFDTDARCRQMTAWLRDADHLRHLQAAIAVAASLPYLDQTRGRDLLALALDHHSPCVQIEAAVSTIRLGNLSARKLLIRWCSDPRYSRIAMRSLRFLGWVDAVPAGCCHPDFLATADLCQWLSQPNEYGRPPDRIELMDTRVLYWPPTDDLRQVWLFSYHYDDHECSGGVGMVGSVTCSLIGETTSDLPAADVYALHCCCELQNNGDRRAPRYRSVKAGKTLVDRYNRSM
;
A
#
# COMPACT_ATOMS: atom_id res chain seq x y z
N MET A 1 4.09 -14.66 -17.42
CA MET A 1 2.62 -14.73 -17.55
C MET A 1 2.28 -13.88 -18.75
N GLY A 2 1.64 -14.46 -19.76
CA GLY A 2 1.22 -13.69 -20.94
C GLY A 2 0.21 -12.62 -20.54
N ASP A 3 -0.04 -11.66 -21.42
CA ASP A 3 -1.15 -10.71 -21.27
C ASP A 3 -2.48 -11.50 -21.32
N ASP A 4 -2.89 -12.07 -20.18
CA ASP A 4 -4.16 -12.78 -20.00
C ASP A 4 -5.31 -11.76 -19.87
N ASN A 5 -5.39 -10.84 -20.83
CA ASN A 5 -6.40 -9.80 -20.89
C ASN A 5 -7.65 -10.33 -21.62
N VAL A 6 -8.83 -10.08 -21.05
CA VAL A 6 -10.12 -10.40 -21.68
C VAL A 6 -10.49 -9.26 -22.61
N SER A 7 -10.36 -9.51 -23.91
CA SER A 7 -10.38 -8.49 -24.96
C SER A 7 -11.60 -8.58 -25.88
N THR A 8 -12.37 -9.66 -25.80
CA THR A 8 -13.56 -9.87 -26.63
C THR A 8 -14.77 -10.34 -25.82
N ALA A 9 -15.97 -10.07 -26.34
CA ALA A 9 -17.22 -10.56 -25.77
C ALA A 9 -17.33 -12.10 -25.78
N GLU A 10 -16.71 -12.76 -26.77
CA GLU A 10 -16.67 -14.22 -26.89
C GLU A 10 -15.81 -14.83 -25.77
N GLU A 11 -14.60 -14.30 -25.55
CA GLU A 11 -13.75 -14.69 -24.41
C GLU A 11 -14.50 -14.50 -23.08
N ALA A 12 -15.17 -13.36 -22.91
CA ALA A 12 -15.96 -13.10 -21.71
C ALA A 12 -17.08 -14.12 -21.50
N THR A 13 -17.75 -14.55 -22.57
CA THR A 13 -18.83 -15.55 -22.53
C THR A 13 -18.26 -16.91 -22.12
N ILE A 14 -17.14 -17.34 -22.70
CA ILE A 14 -16.45 -18.59 -22.35
C ILE A 14 -16.06 -18.59 -20.87
N ILE A 15 -15.57 -17.47 -20.34
CA ILE A 15 -15.23 -17.34 -18.93
C ILE A 15 -16.49 -17.46 -18.05
N CYS A 16 -17.60 -16.78 -18.41
CA CYS A 16 -18.85 -16.88 -17.67
C CYS A 16 -19.40 -18.32 -17.63
N ASP A 17 -19.40 -19.02 -18.77
CA ASP A 17 -19.81 -20.42 -18.86
C ASP A 17 -18.91 -21.33 -18.01
N THR A 18 -17.60 -21.09 -18.03
CA THR A 18 -16.63 -21.85 -17.24
C THR A 18 -16.87 -21.64 -15.74
N VAL A 19 -17.10 -20.40 -15.31
CA VAL A 19 -17.47 -20.07 -13.92
C VAL A 19 -18.78 -20.76 -13.52
N ALA A 20 -19.80 -20.74 -14.37
CA ALA A 20 -21.07 -21.42 -14.09
C ALA A 20 -20.88 -22.92 -13.83
N VAL A 21 -20.09 -23.60 -14.68
CA VAL A 21 -19.79 -25.03 -14.53
C VAL A 21 -19.03 -25.31 -13.23
N LEU A 22 -18.03 -24.49 -12.90
CA LEU A 22 -17.22 -24.70 -11.70
C LEU A 22 -17.98 -24.41 -10.42
N LEU A 23 -18.81 -23.37 -10.38
CA LEU A 23 -19.69 -23.10 -9.25
C LEU A 23 -20.68 -24.24 -9.04
N ALA A 24 -21.26 -24.78 -10.11
CA ALA A 24 -22.14 -25.95 -10.01
C ALA A 24 -21.40 -27.16 -9.42
N ARG A 25 -20.15 -27.44 -9.83
CA ARG A 25 -19.34 -28.53 -9.25
C ARG A 25 -18.99 -28.29 -7.78
N THR A 26 -18.58 -27.09 -7.45
CA THR A 26 -18.18 -26.68 -6.09
C THR A 26 -19.36 -26.86 -5.12
N PHE A 27 -20.55 -26.40 -5.50
CA PHE A 27 -21.71 -26.45 -4.61
C PHE A 27 -22.50 -27.76 -4.66
N HIS A 28 -22.45 -28.55 -5.73
CA HIS A 28 -23.20 -29.81 -5.81
C HIS A 28 -22.38 -31.07 -5.51
N HIS A 29 -21.07 -31.09 -5.80
CA HIS A 29 -20.29 -32.33 -5.84
C HIS A 29 -19.12 -32.39 -4.87
N HIS A 30 -18.84 -31.35 -4.07
CA HIS A 30 -17.70 -31.31 -3.15
C HIS A 30 -16.36 -31.65 -3.85
N ASP A 31 -16.13 -31.05 -5.01
CA ASP A 31 -14.93 -31.27 -5.83
C ASP A 31 -13.83 -30.27 -5.46
N ASP A 32 -12.85 -30.70 -4.66
CA ASP A 32 -11.72 -29.86 -4.19
C ASP A 32 -10.89 -29.28 -5.36
N SER A 33 -10.87 -29.94 -6.51
CA SER A 33 -10.17 -29.46 -7.71
C SER A 33 -10.82 -28.20 -8.28
N ALA A 34 -12.15 -28.11 -8.18
CA ALA A 34 -12.89 -26.93 -8.63
C ALA A 34 -12.59 -25.70 -7.77
N CYS A 35 -12.40 -25.88 -6.46
CA CYS A 35 -12.00 -24.81 -5.55
C CYS A 35 -10.64 -24.21 -5.95
N ALA A 36 -9.66 -25.04 -6.31
CA ALA A 36 -8.32 -24.55 -6.70
C ALA A 36 -8.31 -23.70 -7.99
N ALA A 37 -9.24 -23.94 -8.92
CA ALA A 37 -9.35 -23.18 -10.16
C ALA A 37 -10.08 -21.83 -9.98
N PHE A 38 -10.79 -21.66 -8.87
CA PHE A 38 -11.68 -20.53 -8.67
C PHE A 38 -10.96 -19.17 -8.57
N PRO A 39 -9.86 -19.01 -7.79
CA PRO A 39 -9.12 -17.75 -7.75
C PRO A 39 -8.55 -17.31 -9.10
N VAL A 40 -8.12 -18.28 -9.94
CA VAL A 40 -7.56 -18.00 -11.27
C VAL A 40 -8.63 -17.36 -12.17
N LEU A 41 -9.85 -17.89 -12.13
CA LEU A 41 -10.95 -17.36 -12.93
C LEU A 41 -11.45 -16.02 -12.42
N LEU A 42 -11.47 -15.78 -11.11
CA LEU A 42 -11.76 -14.46 -10.57
C LEU A 42 -10.73 -13.43 -11.03
N GLY A 43 -9.46 -13.82 -11.18
CA GLY A 43 -8.43 -12.97 -11.77
C GLY A 43 -8.78 -12.47 -13.18
N LEU A 44 -9.52 -13.27 -13.98
CA LEU A 44 -9.94 -12.85 -15.32
C LEU A 44 -11.04 -11.78 -15.32
N PHE A 45 -11.81 -11.66 -14.24
CA PHE A 45 -12.77 -10.55 -14.07
C PHE A 45 -12.05 -9.22 -13.82
N GLU A 46 -10.79 -9.25 -13.38
CA GLU A 46 -9.99 -8.05 -13.13
C GLU A 46 -9.24 -7.56 -14.38
N SER A 47 -9.02 -8.44 -15.36
CA SER A 47 -8.19 -8.18 -16.55
C SER A 47 -9.00 -7.83 -17.81
N ILE A 48 -10.16 -7.20 -17.67
CA ILE A 48 -11.03 -6.86 -18.80
C ILE A 48 -10.58 -5.54 -19.44
N VAL A 49 -10.23 -5.57 -20.72
CA VAL A 49 -9.69 -4.39 -21.42
C VAL A 49 -10.67 -3.73 -22.41
N CYS A 50 -11.79 -4.39 -22.75
CA CYS A 50 -12.78 -3.84 -23.68
C CYS A 50 -14.18 -3.71 -23.06
N LYS A 51 -14.98 -2.79 -23.62
CA LYS A 51 -16.31 -2.46 -23.08
C LYS A 51 -17.33 -3.57 -23.34
N GLU A 52 -17.22 -4.25 -24.47
CA GLU A 52 -18.10 -5.33 -24.88
C GLU A 52 -17.93 -6.55 -23.96
N ALA A 53 -16.69 -6.93 -23.64
CA ALA A 53 -16.40 -7.97 -22.65
C ALA A 53 -16.90 -7.58 -21.25
N MET A 54 -16.68 -6.31 -20.86
CA MET A 54 -17.16 -5.79 -19.57
C MET A 54 -18.69 -5.93 -19.45
N HIS A 55 -19.43 -5.61 -20.51
CA HIS A 55 -20.88 -5.75 -20.55
C HIS A 55 -21.32 -7.21 -20.37
N VAL A 56 -20.68 -8.16 -21.07
CA VAL A 56 -20.96 -9.59 -20.92
C VAL A 56 -20.69 -10.07 -19.49
N MET A 57 -19.55 -9.69 -18.91
CA MET A 57 -19.20 -10.05 -17.54
C MET A 57 -20.19 -9.48 -16.52
N GLN A 58 -20.69 -8.25 -16.75
CA GLN A 58 -21.69 -7.64 -15.88
C GLN A 58 -23.07 -8.29 -16.01
N GLU A 59 -23.52 -8.64 -17.22
CA GLU A 59 -24.84 -9.23 -17.45
C GLU A 59 -24.91 -10.71 -17.13
N GLN A 60 -23.84 -11.47 -17.38
CA GLN A 60 -23.84 -12.93 -17.26
C GLN A 60 -22.97 -13.41 -16.10
N GLY A 61 -21.77 -12.86 -15.95
CA GLY A 61 -20.81 -13.29 -14.93
C GLY A 61 -21.20 -12.87 -13.51
N LEU A 62 -21.50 -11.59 -13.29
CA LEU A 62 -21.81 -11.08 -11.96
C LEU A 62 -23.03 -11.74 -11.31
N PRO A 63 -24.15 -12.01 -12.00
CA PRO A 63 -25.27 -12.75 -11.41
C PRO A 63 -24.89 -14.14 -10.88
N LEU A 64 -23.98 -14.85 -11.57
CA LEU A 64 -23.46 -16.14 -11.11
C LEU A 64 -22.66 -15.98 -9.82
N LEU A 65 -21.79 -14.97 -9.76
CA LEU A 65 -21.01 -14.67 -8.56
C LEU A 65 -21.88 -14.18 -7.39
N TYR A 66 -22.95 -13.42 -7.65
CA TYR A 66 -23.93 -13.04 -6.63
C TYR A 66 -24.60 -14.27 -6.02
N ALA A 67 -25.08 -15.19 -6.86
CA ALA A 67 -25.72 -16.43 -6.42
C ALA A 67 -24.74 -17.30 -5.62
N ALA A 68 -23.49 -17.42 -6.09
CA ALA A 68 -22.43 -18.15 -5.40
C ALA A 68 -22.14 -17.57 -4.01
N PHE A 69 -21.97 -16.25 -3.93
CA PHE A 69 -21.72 -15.54 -2.68
C PHE A 69 -22.87 -15.71 -1.69
N ASP A 70 -24.12 -15.51 -2.13
CA ASP A 70 -25.30 -15.65 -1.27
C ASP A 70 -25.50 -17.09 -0.79
N HIS A 71 -25.24 -18.08 -1.66
CA HIS A 71 -25.29 -19.49 -1.28
C HIS A 71 -24.19 -19.85 -0.27
N ALA A 72 -22.95 -19.41 -0.52
CA ALA A 72 -21.81 -19.67 0.36
C ALA A 72 -22.01 -19.07 1.76
N LEU A 73 -22.60 -17.88 1.85
CA LEU A 73 -23.02 -17.25 3.10
C LEU A 73 -24.05 -18.06 3.89
N SER A 74 -24.92 -18.81 3.20
CA SER A 74 -25.97 -19.59 3.84
C SER A 74 -25.54 -21.00 4.25
N CYS A 75 -24.47 -21.53 3.64
CA CYS A 75 -24.06 -22.93 3.79
C CYS A 75 -22.62 -23.12 4.28
N GLU A 76 -21.86 -22.05 4.55
CA GLU A 76 -20.45 -22.08 5.00
C GLU A 76 -19.52 -22.92 4.09
N ARG A 77 -19.75 -22.86 2.77
CA ARG A 77 -19.07 -23.75 1.80
C ARG A 77 -17.82 -23.18 1.14
N LEU A 78 -17.71 -21.86 1.05
CA LEU A 78 -16.49 -21.22 0.56
C LEU A 78 -15.64 -20.78 1.74
N ASP A 79 -14.32 -20.84 1.56
CA ASP A 79 -13.44 -20.25 2.54
C ASP A 79 -13.57 -18.71 2.56
N ALA A 80 -13.06 -18.12 3.63
CA ALA A 80 -13.10 -16.68 3.81
C ALA A 80 -12.37 -15.90 2.71
N ASP A 81 -11.27 -16.45 2.18
CA ASP A 81 -10.40 -15.74 1.24
C ASP A 81 -11.04 -15.73 -0.16
N ASP A 82 -11.69 -16.82 -0.58
CA ASP A 82 -12.53 -16.91 -1.78
C ASP A 82 -13.69 -15.92 -1.74
N LEU A 83 -14.39 -15.83 -0.60
CA LEU A 83 -15.45 -14.84 -0.42
C LEU A 83 -14.92 -13.41 -0.59
N LEU A 84 -13.76 -13.09 -0.01
CA LEU A 84 -13.15 -11.77 -0.17
C LEU A 84 -12.69 -11.50 -1.61
N LEU A 85 -12.22 -12.51 -2.36
CA LEU A 85 -11.91 -12.38 -3.78
C LEU A 85 -13.17 -12.07 -4.61
N ILE A 86 -14.29 -12.74 -4.34
CA ILE A 86 -15.58 -12.41 -4.99
C ILE A 86 -15.99 -10.96 -4.67
N LEU A 87 -15.87 -10.54 -3.41
CA LEU A 87 -16.18 -9.16 -3.01
C LEU A 87 -15.27 -8.13 -3.69
N LYS A 88 -14.00 -8.47 -3.98
CA LYS A 88 -13.10 -7.62 -4.76
C LYS A 88 -13.60 -7.45 -6.19
N VAL A 89 -14.06 -8.52 -6.83
CA VAL A 89 -14.70 -8.45 -8.16
C VAL A 89 -15.93 -7.53 -8.11
N PHE A 90 -16.80 -7.67 -7.09
CA PHE A 90 -17.96 -6.77 -6.93
C PHE A 90 -17.56 -5.30 -6.80
N ALA A 91 -16.46 -5.02 -6.10
CA ALA A 91 -15.94 -3.67 -5.94
C ALA A 91 -15.37 -3.10 -7.25
N ILE A 92 -14.66 -3.91 -8.06
CA ILE A 92 -14.11 -3.49 -9.35
C ILE A 92 -15.22 -3.12 -10.35
N HIS A 93 -16.30 -3.91 -10.40
CA HIS A 93 -17.40 -3.66 -11.35
C HIS A 93 -18.38 -2.55 -10.92
N GLY A 94 -18.34 -2.11 -9.65
CA GLY A 94 -19.07 -0.94 -9.17
C GLY A 94 -20.60 -1.01 -9.23
N THR A 95 -21.18 -2.20 -9.30
CA THR A 95 -22.64 -2.36 -9.32
C THR A 95 -23.27 -2.12 -7.94
N ARG A 96 -24.56 -1.75 -7.93
CA ARG A 96 -25.30 -1.57 -6.68
C ARG A 96 -25.44 -2.87 -5.89
N ASP A 97 -25.81 -3.95 -6.57
CA ASP A 97 -26.02 -5.27 -5.98
C ASP A 97 -24.73 -5.86 -5.40
N GLY A 98 -23.58 -5.60 -6.06
CA GLY A 98 -22.27 -5.95 -5.55
C GLY A 98 -21.93 -5.17 -4.27
N ALA A 99 -22.14 -3.85 -4.27
CA ALA A 99 -21.92 -3.03 -3.09
C ALA A 99 -22.80 -3.43 -1.89
N GLU A 100 -24.05 -3.85 -2.12
CA GLU A 100 -24.93 -4.35 -1.05
C GLU A 100 -24.40 -5.62 -0.39
N ARG A 101 -23.81 -6.53 -1.18
CA ARG A 101 -23.16 -7.75 -0.67
C ARG A 101 -21.89 -7.45 0.10
N ILE A 102 -21.09 -6.49 -0.36
CA ILE A 102 -19.90 -6.00 0.37
C ILE A 102 -20.32 -5.42 1.73
N VAL A 103 -21.36 -4.58 1.76
CA VAL A 103 -21.91 -4.05 3.01
C VAL A 103 -22.37 -5.16 3.94
N ARG A 104 -23.12 -6.14 3.41
CA ARG A 104 -23.61 -7.29 4.20
C ARG A 104 -22.44 -8.10 4.78
N ALA A 105 -21.43 -8.41 3.98
CA ALA A 105 -20.24 -9.13 4.41
C ALA A 105 -19.49 -8.40 5.53
N ALA A 106 -19.31 -7.09 5.37
CA ALA A 106 -18.65 -6.25 6.36
C ALA A 106 -19.44 -6.20 7.68
N GLN A 107 -20.77 -6.11 7.61
CA GLN A 107 -21.65 -6.13 8.79
C GLN A 107 -21.64 -7.46 9.53
N LEU A 108 -21.50 -8.57 8.80
CA LEU A 108 -21.31 -9.90 9.38
C LEU A 108 -19.90 -10.13 9.93
N GLY A 109 -18.96 -9.20 9.68
CA GLY A 109 -17.59 -9.30 10.16
C GLY A 109 -16.77 -10.41 9.48
N ILE A 110 -17.16 -10.83 8.27
CA ILE A 110 -16.49 -11.90 7.52
C ILE A 110 -15.00 -11.57 7.41
N ALA A 111 -14.17 -12.39 8.04
CA ALA A 111 -12.73 -12.32 7.97
C ALA A 111 -12.17 -10.89 8.16
N SER A 112 -12.75 -10.15 9.11
CA SER A 112 -12.48 -8.72 9.36
C SER A 112 -11.00 -8.36 9.61
N GLN A 113 -10.15 -9.34 9.92
CA GLN A 113 -8.71 -9.17 10.12
C GLN A 113 -7.87 -9.29 8.84
N ARG A 114 -8.43 -9.79 7.74
CA ARG A 114 -7.70 -10.01 6.48
C ARG A 114 -7.37 -8.68 5.79
N THR A 115 -6.18 -8.60 5.22
CA THR A 115 -5.68 -7.43 4.46
C THR A 115 -6.44 -7.18 3.16
N MET A 116 -7.10 -8.20 2.61
CA MET A 116 -7.93 -8.08 1.41
C MET A 116 -9.04 -7.03 1.57
N TRP A 117 -9.52 -6.77 2.79
CA TRP A 117 -10.48 -5.67 3.03
C TRP A 117 -9.94 -4.29 2.65
N SER A 118 -8.64 -4.04 2.80
CA SER A 118 -8.01 -2.80 2.33
C SER A 118 -8.07 -2.71 0.81
N VAL A 119 -7.77 -3.81 0.11
CA VAL A 119 -7.82 -3.88 -1.36
C VAL A 119 -9.24 -3.67 -1.89
N ILE A 120 -10.24 -4.30 -1.26
CA ILE A 120 -11.66 -4.15 -1.62
C ILE A 120 -12.10 -2.70 -1.42
N LEU A 121 -11.83 -2.10 -0.26
CA LEU A 121 -12.27 -0.73 0.05
C LEU A 121 -11.48 0.35 -0.68
N GLU A 122 -10.28 0.04 -1.20
CA GLU A 122 -9.51 0.93 -2.07
C GLU A 122 -10.17 1.16 -3.43
N GLN A 123 -10.92 0.18 -3.96
CA GLN A 123 -11.65 0.33 -5.23
C GLN A 123 -12.76 1.38 -5.17
N PHE A 124 -13.28 1.68 -3.97
CA PHE A 124 -14.36 2.63 -3.79
C PHE A 124 -13.85 4.07 -3.77
N ASP A 125 -13.06 4.49 -4.76
CA ASP A 125 -12.52 5.85 -4.85
C ASP A 125 -13.58 6.96 -4.94
N GLU A 126 -13.16 8.22 -5.04
CA GLU A 126 -14.07 9.38 -5.09
C GLU A 126 -14.92 9.41 -6.36
N GLU A 127 -14.51 8.70 -7.42
CA GLU A 127 -15.23 8.58 -8.68
C GLU A 127 -16.13 7.34 -8.71
N HIS A 128 -15.83 6.34 -7.87
CA HIS A 128 -16.57 5.10 -7.83
C HIS A 128 -18.06 5.32 -7.43
N PRO A 129 -19.02 4.78 -8.21
CA PRO A 129 -20.44 5.15 -8.11
C PRO A 129 -21.11 4.77 -6.79
N GLN A 130 -20.57 3.79 -6.06
CA GLN A 130 -21.14 3.30 -4.80
C GLN A 130 -20.39 3.77 -3.54
N SER A 131 -19.42 4.67 -3.65
CA SER A 131 -18.57 5.07 -2.52
C SER A 131 -19.35 5.71 -1.38
N VAL A 132 -20.17 6.71 -1.69
CA VAL A 132 -21.03 7.39 -0.69
C VAL A 132 -22.07 6.42 -0.13
N PHE A 133 -22.62 5.53 -0.96
CA PHE A 133 -23.57 4.52 -0.51
C PHE A 133 -22.94 3.60 0.54
N MET A 134 -21.78 3.02 0.25
CA MET A 134 -21.10 2.08 1.13
C MET A 134 -20.73 2.73 2.47
N ILE A 135 -20.21 3.97 2.45
CA ILE A 135 -19.96 4.72 3.69
C ILE A 135 -21.23 4.88 4.52
N ASN A 136 -22.33 5.30 3.90
CA ASN A 136 -23.58 5.56 4.61
C ASN A 136 -24.22 4.30 5.20
N ARG A 137 -24.05 3.15 4.55
CA ARG A 137 -24.60 1.88 5.06
C ARG A 137 -23.82 1.28 6.21
N LEU A 138 -22.52 1.53 6.27
CA LEU A 138 -21.63 0.99 7.30
C LEU A 138 -21.46 1.89 8.52
N LYS A 139 -21.97 3.13 8.47
CA LYS A 139 -21.73 4.16 9.51
C LYS A 139 -22.08 3.70 10.93
N ASP A 140 -23.17 2.94 11.08
CA ASP A 140 -23.71 2.49 12.37
C ASP A 140 -23.13 1.13 12.82
N SER A 141 -22.34 0.46 11.98
CA SER A 141 -21.81 -0.89 12.23
C SER A 141 -20.43 -0.82 12.88
N LEU A 142 -20.22 -1.40 14.07
CA LEU A 142 -18.90 -1.38 14.71
C LEU A 142 -17.92 -2.35 14.02
N LEU A 143 -17.27 -1.86 12.96
CA LEU A 143 -16.26 -2.61 12.21
C LEU A 143 -14.94 -2.68 12.98
N LEU A 144 -14.39 -3.88 13.15
CA LEU A 144 -13.15 -4.15 13.86
C LEU A 144 -12.04 -4.61 12.90
N GLY A 145 -10.81 -4.72 13.43
CA GLY A 145 -9.67 -5.24 12.67
C GLY A 145 -9.29 -4.39 11.46
N THR A 146 -8.68 -5.04 10.48
CA THR A 146 -8.27 -4.43 9.20
C THR A 146 -9.43 -3.79 8.46
N LEU A 147 -10.62 -4.42 8.48
CA LEU A 147 -11.85 -3.85 7.91
C LEU A 147 -12.20 -2.49 8.53
N GLY A 148 -12.13 -2.38 9.87
CA GLY A 148 -12.39 -1.11 10.56
C GLY A 148 -11.40 0.00 10.17
N ILE A 149 -10.12 -0.35 10.00
CA ILE A 149 -9.06 0.59 9.61
C ILE A 149 -9.25 1.04 8.15
N ALA A 150 -9.47 0.10 7.24
CA ALA A 150 -9.70 0.40 5.83
C ALA A 150 -10.97 1.26 5.63
N TYR A 151 -12.02 0.99 6.41
CA TYR A 151 -13.23 1.82 6.42
C TYR A 151 -12.96 3.26 6.89
N LEU A 152 -12.16 3.44 7.96
CA LEU A 152 -11.73 4.77 8.42
C LEU A 152 -10.93 5.52 7.34
N GLN A 153 -9.94 4.86 6.74
CA GLN A 153 -9.13 5.46 5.67
C GLN A 153 -9.99 5.91 4.48
N ARG A 154 -10.98 5.09 4.10
CA ARG A 154 -11.91 5.43 3.02
C ARG A 154 -12.82 6.61 3.38
N ALA A 155 -13.35 6.64 4.60
CA ALA A 155 -14.13 7.77 5.10
C ALA A 155 -13.31 9.08 5.10
N ASN A 156 -12.04 9.03 5.50
CA ASN A 156 -11.15 10.19 5.49
C ASN A 156 -10.95 10.75 4.08
N ARG A 157 -10.75 9.88 3.07
CA ARG A 157 -10.59 10.29 1.66
C ARG A 157 -11.84 10.98 1.13
N LEU A 158 -13.01 10.40 1.37
CA LEU A 158 -14.28 10.98 0.93
C LEU A 158 -14.61 12.30 1.65
N ALA A 159 -14.26 12.42 2.94
CA ALA A 159 -14.40 13.67 3.67
C ALA A 159 -13.43 14.75 3.15
N ALA A 160 -12.22 14.36 2.74
CA ALA A 160 -11.22 15.29 2.19
C ALA A 160 -11.69 16.02 0.94
N VAL A 161 -12.43 15.32 0.07
CA VAL A 161 -13.00 15.86 -1.17
C VAL A 161 -14.43 16.41 -0.99
N GLY A 162 -14.95 16.41 0.24
CA GLY A 162 -16.30 16.90 0.53
C GLY A 162 -17.45 15.99 0.05
N ALA A 163 -17.17 14.74 -0.32
CA ALA A 163 -18.19 13.80 -0.80
C ALA A 163 -19.13 13.29 0.30
N ILE A 164 -18.73 13.42 1.57
CA ILE A 164 -19.58 13.14 2.74
C ILE A 164 -19.64 14.37 3.65
N GLN A 165 -20.85 14.71 4.12
CA GLN A 165 -21.07 15.87 4.99
C GLN A 165 -20.71 15.61 6.45
N ARG A 166 -20.91 14.36 6.92
CA ARG A 166 -20.63 13.95 8.29
C ARG A 166 -19.73 12.73 8.30
N HIS A 167 -18.65 12.80 9.03
CA HIS A 167 -17.71 11.70 9.16
C HIS A 167 -18.33 10.55 9.98
N PRO A 168 -18.33 9.29 9.50
CA PRO A 168 -18.99 8.17 10.20
C PRO A 168 -18.33 7.83 11.55
N PHE A 169 -17.09 8.28 11.79
CA PHE A 169 -16.41 8.13 13.08
C PHE A 169 -16.69 9.25 14.08
N ASP A 170 -17.49 10.26 13.72
CA ASP A 170 -17.92 11.34 14.63
C ASP A 170 -19.08 10.90 15.54
N THR A 171 -18.81 9.87 16.34
CA THR A 171 -19.68 9.32 17.39
C THR A 171 -18.84 8.88 18.60
N ASP A 172 -19.43 8.83 19.79
CA ASP A 172 -18.70 8.48 21.02
C ASP A 172 -18.16 7.05 20.99
N ALA A 173 -18.93 6.10 20.43
CA ALA A 173 -18.50 4.71 20.29
C ALA A 173 -17.26 4.59 19.40
N ARG A 174 -17.21 5.33 18.30
CA ARG A 174 -16.08 5.36 17.38
C ARG A 174 -14.90 6.11 17.95
N CYS A 175 -15.12 7.20 18.70
CA CYS A 175 -14.04 7.90 19.39
C CYS A 175 -13.36 7.01 20.45
N ARG A 176 -14.11 6.15 21.14
CA ARG A 176 -13.51 5.13 22.03
C ARG A 176 -12.64 4.14 21.26
N GLN A 177 -13.10 3.66 20.10
CA GLN A 177 -12.32 2.79 19.22
C GLN A 177 -11.03 3.48 18.73
N MET A 178 -11.12 4.73 18.26
CA MET A 178 -9.98 5.52 17.82
C MET A 178 -8.98 5.80 18.96
N THR A 179 -9.49 6.05 20.17
CA THR A 179 -8.65 6.20 21.37
C THR A 179 -7.88 4.92 21.67
N ALA A 180 -8.51 3.75 21.53
CA ALA A 180 -7.83 2.47 21.72
C ALA A 180 -6.71 2.28 20.67
N TRP A 181 -6.97 2.61 19.41
CA TRP A 181 -5.94 2.55 18.35
C TRP A 181 -4.76 3.49 18.57
N LEU A 182 -4.99 4.71 19.10
CA LEU A 182 -3.90 5.64 19.43
C LEU A 182 -3.10 5.23 20.68
N ARG A 183 -3.69 4.46 21.59
CA ARG A 183 -3.04 4.01 22.83
C ARG A 183 -2.34 2.67 22.69
N ASP A 184 -2.58 1.96 21.60
CA ASP A 184 -1.99 0.64 21.39
C ASP A 184 -0.47 0.77 21.27
N ALA A 185 0.23 0.05 22.15
CA ALA A 185 1.68 0.04 22.21
C ALA A 185 2.30 -0.94 21.19
N ASP A 186 1.51 -1.77 20.51
CA ASP A 186 2.01 -2.59 19.40
C ASP A 186 2.16 -1.74 18.13
N HIS A 187 3.30 -1.05 18.05
CA HIS A 187 3.61 -0.05 17.03
C HIS A 187 3.65 -0.61 15.61
N LEU A 188 3.79 -1.91 15.39
CA LEU A 188 3.90 -2.45 14.03
C LEU A 188 2.54 -2.90 13.49
N ARG A 189 1.68 -3.46 14.35
CA ARG A 189 0.38 -4.00 13.92
C ARG A 189 -0.68 -2.93 13.73
N HIS A 190 -0.64 -1.85 14.52
CA HIS A 190 -1.72 -0.85 14.57
C HIS A 190 -1.30 0.57 14.15
N LEU A 191 -0.06 0.79 13.68
CA LEU A 191 0.40 2.12 13.24
C LEU A 191 -0.48 2.72 12.14
N GLN A 192 -0.92 1.90 11.18
CA GLN A 192 -1.81 2.38 10.11
C GLN A 192 -3.16 2.86 10.67
N ALA A 193 -3.66 2.22 11.73
CA ALA A 193 -4.86 2.67 12.42
C ALA A 193 -4.63 4.05 13.08
N ALA A 194 -3.53 4.20 13.83
CA ALA A 194 -3.20 5.46 14.50
C ALA A 194 -3.00 6.63 13.52
N ILE A 195 -2.33 6.40 12.38
CA ILE A 195 -2.20 7.39 11.30
C ILE A 195 -3.58 7.74 10.74
N ALA A 196 -4.42 6.74 10.44
CA ALA A 196 -5.77 6.98 9.93
C ALA A 196 -6.64 7.77 10.92
N VAL A 197 -6.49 7.54 12.23
CA VAL A 197 -7.15 8.34 13.27
C VAL A 197 -6.66 9.78 13.20
N ALA A 198 -5.35 10.02 13.19
CA ALA A 198 -4.80 11.37 13.10
C ALA A 198 -5.30 12.14 11.85
N ALA A 199 -5.41 11.46 10.70
CA ALA A 199 -5.92 12.03 9.46
C ALA A 199 -7.43 12.39 9.50
N SER A 200 -8.20 11.74 10.38
CA SER A 200 -9.64 11.92 10.52
C SER A 200 -10.05 13.16 11.32
N LEU A 201 -9.13 13.67 12.16
CA LEU A 201 -9.40 14.69 13.17
C LEU A 201 -10.03 15.99 12.61
N PRO A 202 -9.68 16.48 11.40
CA PRO A 202 -10.30 17.67 10.82
C PRO A 202 -11.80 17.51 10.52
N TYR A 203 -12.31 16.28 10.52
CA TYR A 203 -13.70 15.96 10.16
C TYR A 203 -14.57 15.58 11.35
N LEU A 204 -14.02 15.58 12.56
CA LEU A 204 -14.74 15.27 13.79
C LEU A 204 -15.27 16.55 14.44
N ASP A 205 -16.31 16.43 15.27
CA ASP A 205 -16.73 17.54 16.13
C ASP A 205 -15.57 18.00 17.02
N GLN A 206 -15.46 19.32 17.24
CA GLN A 206 -14.34 19.91 17.98
C GLN A 206 -14.18 19.32 19.39
N THR A 207 -15.28 19.00 20.05
CA THR A 207 -15.26 18.45 21.42
C THR A 207 -14.63 17.06 21.42
N ARG A 208 -15.00 16.21 20.45
CA ARG A 208 -14.48 14.83 20.35
C ARG A 208 -13.07 14.79 19.77
N GLY A 209 -12.79 15.64 18.78
CA GLY A 209 -11.50 15.67 18.09
C GLY A 209 -10.37 16.18 18.97
N ARG A 210 -10.64 17.03 19.96
CA ARG A 210 -9.61 17.65 20.81
C ARG A 210 -8.77 16.64 21.58
N ASP A 211 -9.40 15.69 22.26
CA ASP A 211 -8.69 14.71 23.08
C ASP A 211 -7.90 13.72 22.21
N LEU A 212 -8.48 13.29 21.09
CA LEU A 212 -7.80 12.44 20.11
C LEU A 212 -6.61 13.16 19.47
N LEU A 213 -6.73 14.45 19.19
CA LEU A 213 -5.64 15.25 18.64
C LEU A 213 -4.48 15.37 19.63
N ALA A 214 -4.76 15.61 20.91
CA ALA A 214 -3.73 15.63 21.94
C ALA A 214 -2.99 14.29 22.01
N LEU A 215 -3.73 13.17 22.03
CA LEU A 215 -3.15 11.83 22.00
C LEU A 215 -2.29 11.58 20.75
N ALA A 216 -2.73 12.05 19.58
CA ALA A 216 -2.01 11.85 18.32
C ALA A 216 -0.73 12.72 18.23
N LEU A 217 -0.74 13.93 18.79
CA LEU A 217 0.44 14.81 18.87
C LEU A 217 1.49 14.28 19.86
N ASP A 218 1.05 13.65 20.96
CA ASP A 218 1.93 13.04 21.97
C ASP A 218 2.27 11.57 21.67
N HIS A 219 1.84 11.05 20.52
CA HIS A 219 2.05 9.66 20.14
C HIS A 219 3.54 9.35 19.94
N HIS A 220 4.02 8.17 20.35
CA HIS A 220 5.43 7.78 20.24
C HIS A 220 5.93 7.73 18.78
N SER A 221 5.06 7.40 17.83
CA SER A 221 5.42 7.26 16.40
C SER A 221 5.46 8.62 15.70
N PRO A 222 6.60 9.00 15.10
CA PRO A 222 6.72 10.24 14.34
C PRO A 222 5.73 10.34 13.16
N CYS A 223 5.37 9.22 12.52
CA CYS A 223 4.39 9.23 11.43
C CYS A 223 3.01 9.71 11.90
N VAL A 224 2.59 9.30 13.10
CA VAL A 224 1.31 9.74 13.70
C VAL A 224 1.40 11.22 14.10
N GLN A 225 2.50 11.65 14.68
CA GLN A 225 2.72 13.06 15.03
C GLN A 225 2.71 13.97 13.79
N ILE A 226 3.33 13.52 12.69
CA ILE A 226 3.34 14.25 11.41
C ILE A 226 1.92 14.40 10.88
N GLU A 227 1.14 13.32 10.84
CA GLU A 227 -0.25 13.36 10.38
C GLU A 227 -1.12 14.23 11.31
N ALA A 228 -0.92 14.14 12.62
CA ALA A 228 -1.62 14.98 13.60
C ALA A 228 -1.27 16.47 13.42
N ALA A 229 -0.02 16.79 13.06
CA ALA A 229 0.39 18.16 12.74
C ALA A 229 -0.31 18.67 11.48
N VAL A 230 -0.43 17.85 10.43
CA VAL A 230 -1.22 18.18 9.23
C VAL A 230 -2.67 18.48 9.60
N SER A 231 -3.30 17.62 10.40
CA SER A 231 -4.67 17.83 10.85
C SER A 231 -4.83 19.10 11.70
N THR A 232 -3.87 19.40 12.58
CA THR A 232 -3.84 20.64 13.37
C THR A 232 -3.81 21.88 12.49
N ILE A 233 -3.02 21.85 11.41
CA ILE A 233 -2.93 22.94 10.43
C ILE A 233 -4.26 23.10 9.69
N ARG A 234 -4.89 21.99 9.28
CA ARG A 234 -6.21 22.01 8.59
C ARG A 234 -7.33 22.55 9.48
N LEU A 235 -7.20 22.38 10.79
CA LEU A 235 -8.08 23.00 11.81
C LEU A 235 -7.77 24.48 12.06
N GLY A 236 -6.84 25.09 11.31
CA GLY A 236 -6.50 26.51 11.36
C GLY A 236 -5.36 26.86 12.32
N ASN A 237 -4.80 25.89 13.05
CA ASN A 237 -3.68 26.15 13.95
C ASN A 237 -2.33 25.96 13.22
N LEU A 238 -1.79 27.06 12.73
CA LEU A 238 -0.53 27.10 11.99
C LEU A 238 0.72 26.87 12.87
N SER A 239 0.59 26.84 14.21
CA SER A 239 1.75 26.61 15.09
C SER A 239 2.37 25.23 14.88
N ALA A 240 1.58 24.24 14.47
CA ALA A 240 2.03 22.89 14.17
C ALA A 240 2.94 22.80 12.92
N ARG A 241 3.04 23.87 12.11
CA ARG A 241 4.01 23.96 11.00
C ARG A 241 5.44 23.75 11.48
N LYS A 242 5.79 24.27 12.68
CA LYS A 242 7.14 24.10 13.25
C LYS A 242 7.49 22.62 13.46
N LEU A 243 6.51 21.81 13.82
CA LEU A 243 6.69 20.36 14.01
C LEU A 243 6.98 19.66 12.67
N LEU A 244 6.24 19.99 11.61
CA LEU A 244 6.52 19.46 10.27
C LEU A 244 7.90 19.85 9.77
N ILE A 245 8.30 21.12 9.93
CA ILE A 245 9.64 21.59 9.54
C ILE A 245 10.73 20.83 10.30
N ARG A 246 10.54 20.59 11.60
CA ARG A 246 11.48 19.79 12.40
C ARG A 246 11.64 18.38 11.82
N TRP A 247 10.53 17.73 11.45
CA TRP A 247 10.57 16.38 10.88
C TRP A 247 11.17 16.33 9.48
N CYS A 248 11.18 17.43 8.72
CA CYS A 248 11.92 17.50 7.45
C CYS A 248 13.42 17.30 7.64
N SER A 249 13.98 17.61 8.81
CA SER A 249 15.42 17.47 9.09
C SER A 249 15.84 16.06 9.52
N ASP A 250 14.90 15.16 9.81
CA ASP A 250 15.20 13.75 10.12
C ASP A 250 15.04 12.90 8.85
N PRO A 251 16.11 12.33 8.26
CA PRO A 251 16.02 11.60 7.01
C PRO A 251 15.07 10.40 7.07
N ARG A 252 14.80 9.84 8.25
CA ARG A 252 13.88 8.71 8.43
C ARG A 252 12.42 9.07 8.13
N TYR A 253 12.05 10.32 8.36
CA TYR A 253 10.66 10.80 8.26
C TYR A 253 10.50 12.01 7.33
N SER A 254 11.61 12.53 6.80
CA SER A 254 11.63 13.76 6.02
C SER A 254 10.78 13.69 4.76
N ARG A 255 10.73 12.54 4.07
CA ARG A 255 9.89 12.34 2.87
C ARG A 255 8.42 12.55 3.18
N ILE A 256 7.93 11.98 4.28
CA ILE A 256 6.53 12.12 4.70
C ILE A 256 6.27 13.57 5.09
N ALA A 257 7.13 14.18 5.91
CA ALA A 257 6.98 15.57 6.34
C ALA A 257 7.03 16.58 5.18
N MET A 258 7.94 16.41 4.22
CA MET A 258 8.04 17.25 3.02
C MET A 258 6.82 17.09 2.10
N ARG A 259 6.33 15.85 1.91
CA ARG A 259 5.10 15.61 1.17
C ARG A 259 3.92 16.32 1.83
N SER A 260 3.83 16.26 3.16
CA SER A 260 2.80 16.96 3.92
C SER A 260 2.88 18.49 3.78
N LEU A 261 4.08 19.08 3.85
CA LEU A 261 4.26 20.52 3.59
C LEU A 261 3.85 20.90 2.17
N ARG A 262 4.21 20.08 1.17
CA ARG A 262 3.80 20.30 -0.23
C ARG A 262 2.29 20.21 -0.41
N PHE A 263 1.66 19.20 0.20
CA PHE A 263 0.21 19.04 0.18
C PHE A 263 -0.51 20.27 0.78
N LEU A 264 0.07 20.88 1.81
CA LEU A 264 -0.42 22.11 2.44
C LEU A 264 -0.05 23.40 1.69
N GLY A 265 0.64 23.31 0.54
CA GLY A 265 1.05 24.46 -0.26
C GLY A 265 2.24 25.24 0.31
N TRP A 266 3.05 24.64 1.18
CA TRP A 266 4.18 25.28 1.88
C TRP A 266 5.53 24.70 1.47
N VAL A 267 5.76 24.56 0.17
CA VAL A 267 7.03 24.02 -0.36
C VAL A 267 8.22 24.87 0.10
N ASP A 268 8.07 26.19 0.16
CA ASP A 268 9.12 27.12 0.61
C ASP A 268 9.46 27.00 2.10
N ALA A 269 8.68 26.23 2.86
CA ALA A 269 8.97 25.96 4.27
C ALA A 269 10.02 24.86 4.47
N VAL A 270 10.31 24.07 3.43
CA VAL A 270 11.28 22.97 3.51
C VAL A 270 12.68 23.57 3.70
N PRO A 271 13.42 23.17 4.76
CA PRO A 271 14.77 23.67 4.98
C PRO A 271 15.69 23.36 3.79
N ALA A 272 16.54 24.31 3.39
CA ALA A 272 17.40 24.15 2.21
C ALA A 272 18.33 22.91 2.30
N GLY A 273 18.82 22.57 3.49
CA GLY A 273 19.65 21.38 3.71
C GLY A 273 18.92 20.07 3.41
N CYS A 274 17.60 20.05 3.52
CA CYS A 274 16.77 18.89 3.19
C CYS A 274 16.66 18.65 1.67
N CYS A 275 17.07 19.62 0.85
CA CYS A 275 17.14 19.50 -0.61
C CYS A 275 18.52 19.05 -1.09
N HIS A 276 19.49 18.84 -0.20
CA HIS A 276 20.81 18.34 -0.58
C HIS A 276 20.69 16.91 -1.15
N PRO A 277 21.38 16.59 -2.27
CA PRO A 277 21.28 15.27 -2.90
C PRO A 277 21.53 14.10 -1.94
N ASP A 278 22.59 14.18 -1.12
CA ASP A 278 22.90 13.12 -0.15
C ASP A 278 21.81 12.92 0.90
N PHE A 279 21.18 14.01 1.35
CA PHE A 279 20.07 13.93 2.31
C PHE A 279 18.85 13.28 1.67
N LEU A 280 18.51 13.70 0.44
CA LEU A 280 17.39 13.13 -0.31
C LEU A 280 17.60 11.64 -0.61
N ALA A 281 18.83 11.24 -0.93
CA ALA A 281 19.19 9.85 -1.14
C ALA A 281 19.09 9.02 0.15
N THR A 282 19.60 9.55 1.28
CA THR A 282 19.44 8.92 2.60
C THR A 282 17.95 8.71 2.92
N ALA A 283 17.14 9.74 2.68
CA ALA A 283 15.71 9.69 2.96
C ALA A 283 14.94 8.75 2.02
N ASP A 284 15.37 8.60 0.77
CA ASP A 284 14.82 7.60 -0.16
C ASP A 284 15.05 6.19 0.35
N LEU A 285 16.27 5.87 0.78
CA LEU A 285 16.54 4.54 1.32
C LEU A 285 15.76 4.28 2.61
N CYS A 286 15.70 5.25 3.53
CA CYS A 286 14.87 5.12 4.74
C CYS A 286 13.40 4.85 4.40
N GLN A 287 12.84 5.56 3.42
CA GLN A 287 11.46 5.36 2.98
C GLN A 287 11.25 3.98 2.36
N TRP A 288 12.18 3.52 1.51
CA TRP A 288 12.12 2.19 0.89
C TRP A 288 12.17 1.08 1.94
N LEU A 289 13.12 1.15 2.87
CA LEU A 289 13.25 0.19 3.96
C LEU A 289 12.01 0.15 4.87
N SER A 290 11.30 1.28 4.98
CA SER A 290 10.07 1.39 5.77
C SER A 290 8.84 0.73 5.12
N GLN A 291 8.95 0.24 3.88
CA GLN A 291 7.82 -0.39 3.22
C GLN A 291 7.44 -1.73 3.91
N PRO A 292 6.14 -2.11 3.96
CA PRO A 292 5.70 -3.30 4.67
C PRO A 292 6.29 -4.62 4.17
N ASN A 293 6.65 -4.70 2.89
CA ASN A 293 7.29 -5.86 2.26
C ASN A 293 8.82 -5.90 2.48
N GLU A 294 9.39 -4.87 3.11
CA GLU A 294 10.80 -4.79 3.46
C GLU A 294 10.95 -4.96 4.98
N TYR A 295 11.27 -3.89 5.73
CA TYR A 295 11.38 -3.94 7.20
C TYR A 295 10.17 -3.33 7.93
N GLY A 296 9.28 -2.64 7.21
CA GLY A 296 8.08 -2.01 7.78
C GLY A 296 8.33 -0.80 8.70
N ARG A 297 9.59 -0.43 8.93
CA ARG A 297 10.01 0.75 9.70
C ARG A 297 11.36 1.29 9.18
N PRO A 298 11.69 2.56 9.41
CA PRO A 298 13.00 3.09 9.04
C PRO A 298 14.11 2.48 9.92
N PRO A 299 15.36 2.46 9.42
CA PRO A 299 16.49 1.94 10.20
C PRO A 299 16.80 2.80 11.42
N ASP A 300 17.38 2.17 12.44
CA ASP A 300 17.83 2.84 13.66
C ASP A 300 19.07 3.70 13.37
N ARG A 301 19.92 3.23 12.45
CA ARG A 301 21.11 3.94 11.97
C ARG A 301 21.24 3.80 10.45
N ILE A 302 21.68 4.86 9.81
CA ILE A 302 21.99 4.90 8.38
C ILE A 302 23.21 5.82 8.16
N GLU A 303 24.20 5.34 7.42
CA GLU A 303 25.44 6.07 7.16
C GLU A 303 25.80 6.01 5.69
N LEU A 304 26.24 7.15 5.13
CA LEU A 304 26.73 7.20 3.75
C LEU A 304 28.09 6.50 3.68
N MET A 305 28.16 5.41 2.92
CA MET A 305 29.35 4.58 2.77
C MET A 305 30.20 5.03 1.58
N ASP A 306 29.59 5.29 0.43
CA ASP A 306 30.27 5.68 -0.81
C ASP A 306 29.28 6.41 -1.74
N THR A 307 29.78 7.31 -2.59
CA THR A 307 28.98 7.99 -3.61
C THR A 307 29.84 8.25 -4.86
N ARG A 308 29.29 7.98 -6.05
CA ARG A 308 30.02 8.09 -7.33
C ARG A 308 29.11 8.52 -8.46
N VAL A 309 29.69 9.17 -9.46
CA VAL A 309 29.12 9.25 -10.81
C VAL A 309 29.69 8.10 -11.62
N LEU A 310 28.84 7.22 -12.12
CA LEU A 310 29.22 6.07 -12.94
C LEU A 310 28.37 6.04 -14.20
N TYR A 311 28.93 5.57 -15.31
CA TYR A 311 28.08 5.08 -16.39
C TYR A 311 27.37 3.82 -15.90
N TRP A 312 26.05 3.87 -15.84
CA TRP A 312 25.20 2.85 -15.23
C TRP A 312 24.54 2.00 -16.32
N PRO A 313 25.02 0.77 -16.57
CA PRO A 313 24.51 -0.05 -17.68
C PRO A 313 22.98 -0.27 -17.69
N PRO A 314 22.30 -0.49 -16.54
CA PRO A 314 20.84 -0.66 -16.52
C PRO A 314 20.04 0.46 -17.16
N THR A 315 20.50 1.71 -17.01
CA THR A 315 19.83 2.92 -17.53
C THR A 315 20.53 3.51 -18.76
N ASP A 316 21.69 2.98 -19.13
CA ASP A 316 22.50 3.38 -20.30
C ASP A 316 22.95 4.86 -20.26
N ASP A 317 23.09 5.44 -19.06
CA ASP A 317 23.45 6.85 -18.84
C ASP A 317 24.49 7.04 -17.73
N LEU A 318 25.05 8.26 -17.65
CA LEU A 318 25.86 8.70 -16.51
C LEU A 318 24.95 9.05 -15.34
N ARG A 319 25.22 8.46 -14.17
CA ARG A 319 24.33 8.55 -13.01
C ARG A 319 25.10 8.70 -11.72
N GLN A 320 24.63 9.60 -10.86
CA GLN A 320 25.04 9.64 -9.46
C GLN A 320 24.38 8.49 -8.71
N VAL A 321 25.18 7.69 -8.02
CA VAL A 321 24.72 6.60 -7.17
C VAL A 321 25.32 6.74 -5.78
N TRP A 322 24.55 6.30 -4.78
CA TRP A 322 24.94 6.33 -3.37
C TRP A 322 24.80 4.94 -2.76
N LEU A 323 25.74 4.58 -1.89
CA LEU A 323 25.65 3.41 -1.02
C LEU A 323 25.53 3.85 0.42
N PHE A 324 24.58 3.24 1.13
CA PHE A 324 24.37 3.48 2.55
C PHE A 324 24.40 2.17 3.32
N SER A 325 25.17 2.14 4.40
CA SER A 325 25.03 1.10 5.40
C SER A 325 23.84 1.44 6.31
N TYR A 326 23.04 0.44 6.66
CA TYR A 326 21.93 0.62 7.60
C TYR A 326 21.91 -0.50 8.65
N HIS A 327 21.35 -0.19 9.81
CA HIS A 327 21.31 -1.09 10.96
C HIS A 327 19.96 -1.03 11.70
N TYR A 328 19.57 -2.17 12.27
CA TYR A 328 18.42 -2.31 13.16
C TYR A 328 18.85 -2.99 14.46
N ASP A 329 18.56 -2.36 15.60
CA ASP A 329 19.07 -2.82 16.91
C ASP A 329 18.38 -4.13 17.40
N ASP A 330 17.17 -4.44 16.90
CA ASP A 330 16.30 -5.51 17.42
C ASP A 330 16.16 -6.76 16.50
N HIS A 331 16.95 -6.88 15.42
CA HIS A 331 16.75 -7.93 14.40
C HIS A 331 17.95 -8.88 14.27
N GLU A 332 17.70 -10.20 14.20
CA GLU A 332 18.73 -11.25 13.95
C GLU A 332 19.49 -11.03 12.63
N CYS A 333 18.86 -10.40 11.64
CA CYS A 333 19.52 -9.78 10.49
C CYS A 333 19.66 -8.28 10.75
N SER A 334 20.79 -7.89 11.33
CA SER A 334 20.97 -6.59 11.96
C SER A 334 21.29 -5.44 10.99
N GLY A 335 21.33 -5.63 9.67
CA GLY A 335 21.66 -4.55 8.74
C GLY A 335 22.10 -5.01 7.36
N GLY A 336 22.48 -4.05 6.52
CA GLY A 336 22.92 -4.29 5.16
C GLY A 336 23.43 -3.03 4.47
N VAL A 337 23.66 -3.12 3.15
CA VAL A 337 23.99 -1.97 2.31
C VAL A 337 22.93 -1.82 1.23
N GLY A 338 22.30 -0.65 1.19
CA GLY A 338 21.34 -0.25 0.16
C GLY A 338 21.97 0.72 -0.83
N MET A 339 21.42 0.74 -2.05
CA MET A 339 21.83 1.67 -3.11
C MET A 339 20.67 2.59 -3.47
N VAL A 340 21.01 3.85 -3.78
CA VAL A 340 20.08 4.87 -4.30
C VAL A 340 20.68 5.49 -5.56
N GLY A 341 19.84 5.96 -6.49
CA GLY A 341 20.23 6.74 -7.67
C GLY A 341 19.65 6.24 -9.00
N SER A 342 19.62 4.93 -9.19
CA SER A 342 18.87 4.29 -10.30
C SER A 342 17.53 3.76 -9.78
N VAL A 343 17.54 2.53 -9.26
CA VAL A 343 16.47 1.99 -8.41
C VAL A 343 16.95 2.07 -6.96
N THR A 344 16.07 2.49 -6.05
CA THR A 344 16.35 2.39 -4.61
C THR A 344 16.05 0.97 -4.15
N CYS A 345 17.05 0.25 -3.66
CA CYS A 345 16.86 -1.09 -3.10
C CYS A 345 18.02 -1.51 -2.19
N SER A 346 17.81 -2.55 -1.39
CA SER A 346 18.85 -3.30 -0.69
C SER A 346 18.81 -4.76 -1.11
N LEU A 347 19.98 -5.37 -1.34
CA LEU A 347 20.07 -6.81 -1.60
C LEU A 347 20.26 -7.55 -0.27
N ILE A 348 19.15 -7.70 0.48
CA ILE A 348 19.14 -8.25 1.84
C ILE A 348 19.80 -9.64 1.84
N GLY A 349 20.82 -9.81 2.69
CA GLY A 349 21.59 -11.05 2.79
C GLY A 349 22.69 -11.24 1.73
N GLU A 350 22.77 -10.38 0.71
CA GLU A 350 23.81 -10.42 -0.32
C GLU A 350 24.84 -9.28 -0.17
N THR A 351 24.42 -8.11 0.33
CA THR A 351 25.30 -6.94 0.51
C THR A 351 25.49 -6.60 1.99
N THR A 352 26.75 -6.53 2.43
CA THR A 352 27.14 -6.14 3.79
C THR A 352 28.13 -4.98 3.76
N SER A 353 28.27 -4.28 4.89
CA SER A 353 29.21 -3.15 5.04
C SER A 353 30.68 -3.55 4.91
N ASP A 354 31.00 -4.84 5.04
CA ASP A 354 32.36 -5.35 4.91
C ASP A 354 32.79 -5.53 3.44
N LEU A 355 31.83 -5.53 2.50
CA LEU A 355 32.14 -5.60 1.08
C LEU A 355 32.70 -4.27 0.58
N PRO A 356 33.71 -4.27 -0.30
CA PRO A 356 34.15 -3.04 -0.96
C PRO A 356 33.01 -2.40 -1.76
N ALA A 357 32.92 -1.06 -1.77
CA ALA A 357 31.86 -0.33 -2.48
C ALA A 357 31.71 -0.74 -3.96
N ALA A 358 32.82 -0.97 -4.66
CA ALA A 358 32.81 -1.43 -6.06
C ALA A 358 32.11 -2.79 -6.25
N ASP A 359 32.19 -3.66 -5.25
CA ASP A 359 31.60 -5.00 -5.25
C ASP A 359 30.10 -4.91 -5.01
N VAL A 360 29.67 -3.99 -4.15
CA VAL A 360 28.26 -3.68 -3.91
C VAL A 360 27.62 -3.09 -5.18
N TYR A 361 28.22 -2.08 -5.82
CA TYR A 361 27.72 -1.54 -7.09
C TYR A 361 27.60 -2.63 -8.18
N ALA A 362 28.59 -3.52 -8.25
CA ALA A 362 28.57 -4.65 -9.19
C ALA A 362 27.35 -5.56 -8.97
N LEU A 363 27.03 -5.90 -7.72
CA LEU A 363 25.87 -6.74 -7.38
C LEU A 363 24.54 -6.04 -7.73
N HIS A 364 24.40 -4.76 -7.38
CA HIS A 364 23.20 -3.97 -7.71
C HIS A 364 23.00 -3.83 -9.23
N CYS A 365 24.07 -3.57 -9.99
CA CYS A 365 24.02 -3.52 -11.46
C CYS A 365 23.50 -4.84 -12.05
N CYS A 366 24.00 -5.99 -11.57
CA CYS A 366 23.50 -7.28 -12.00
C CYS A 366 22.02 -7.50 -11.62
N CYS A 367 21.63 -7.13 -10.40
CA CYS A 367 20.25 -7.27 -9.93
C CYS A 367 19.28 -6.47 -10.81
N GLU A 368 19.59 -5.20 -11.08
CA GLU A 368 18.74 -4.33 -11.87
C GLU A 368 18.60 -4.82 -13.32
N LEU A 369 19.70 -5.24 -13.96
CA LEU A 369 19.64 -5.85 -15.30
C LEU A 369 18.76 -7.11 -15.33
N GLN A 370 18.87 -7.97 -14.32
CA GLN A 370 18.05 -9.19 -14.22
C GLN A 370 16.57 -8.85 -14.05
N ASN A 371 16.23 -7.91 -13.17
CA ASN A 371 14.86 -7.47 -12.93
C ASN A 371 14.25 -6.82 -14.19
N ASN A 372 15.06 -6.12 -14.97
CA ASN A 372 14.64 -5.50 -16.23
C ASN A 372 14.55 -6.50 -17.41
N GLY A 373 14.94 -7.77 -17.22
CA GLY A 373 15.00 -8.75 -18.31
C GLY A 373 16.03 -8.40 -19.40
N ASP A 374 17.06 -7.61 -19.05
CA ASP A 374 18.05 -7.13 -20.01
C ASP A 374 18.94 -8.28 -20.51
N ARG A 375 19.19 -8.32 -21.83
CA ARG A 375 20.04 -9.36 -22.45
C ARG A 375 21.49 -9.34 -21.96
N ARG A 376 21.96 -8.22 -21.42
CA ARG A 376 23.28 -8.05 -20.80
C ARG A 376 23.35 -8.65 -19.39
N ALA A 377 22.21 -8.97 -18.78
CA ALA A 377 22.15 -9.54 -17.44
C ALA A 377 22.93 -10.87 -17.37
N PRO A 378 23.78 -11.07 -16.35
CA PRO A 378 24.44 -12.35 -16.19
C PRO A 378 23.44 -13.41 -15.74
N ARG A 379 23.65 -14.65 -16.18
CA ARG A 379 22.83 -15.80 -15.78
C ARG A 379 22.83 -16.01 -14.25
N TYR A 380 23.96 -15.74 -13.60
CA TYR A 380 24.10 -15.78 -12.15
C TYR A 380 24.67 -14.47 -11.65
N ARG A 381 24.03 -13.89 -10.64
CA ARG A 381 24.47 -12.67 -9.99
C ARG A 381 25.77 -12.96 -9.22
N SER A 382 26.81 -12.19 -9.50
CA SER A 382 28.09 -12.29 -8.78
C SER A 382 28.89 -11.00 -8.90
N VAL A 383 29.73 -10.71 -7.90
CA VAL A 383 30.64 -9.56 -7.90
C VAL A 383 31.49 -9.50 -9.16
N LYS A 384 32.08 -10.64 -9.57
CA LYS A 384 32.95 -10.71 -10.75
C LYS A 384 32.21 -10.33 -12.04
N ALA A 385 30.99 -10.84 -12.23
CA ALA A 385 30.18 -10.52 -13.39
C ALA A 385 29.80 -9.04 -13.43
N GLY A 386 29.35 -8.50 -12.29
CA GLY A 386 28.96 -7.10 -12.17
C GLY A 386 30.14 -6.14 -12.38
N LYS A 387 31.31 -6.41 -11.79
CA LYS A 387 32.52 -5.61 -12.02
C LYS A 387 32.89 -5.59 -13.49
N THR A 388 32.83 -6.73 -14.17
CA THR A 388 33.12 -6.80 -15.62
C THR A 388 32.17 -5.91 -16.43
N LEU A 389 30.90 -5.82 -16.02
CA LEU A 389 29.92 -4.94 -16.65
C LEU A 389 30.23 -3.47 -16.34
N VAL A 390 30.32 -3.08 -15.07
CA VAL A 390 30.56 -1.68 -14.67
C VAL A 390 31.89 -1.16 -15.23
N ASP A 391 32.97 -1.92 -15.11
CA ASP A 391 34.29 -1.55 -15.62
C ASP A 391 34.29 -1.33 -17.13
N ARG A 392 33.60 -2.19 -17.90
CA ARG A 392 33.59 -2.12 -19.37
C ARG A 392 33.15 -0.74 -19.88
N TYR A 393 32.17 -0.14 -19.21
CA TYR A 393 31.62 1.15 -19.61
C TYR A 393 32.32 2.35 -18.96
N ASN A 394 33.01 2.15 -17.83
CA ASN A 394 33.69 3.22 -17.09
C ASN A 394 35.20 3.31 -17.38
N ARG A 395 35.82 2.34 -18.07
CA ARG A 395 37.26 2.36 -18.44
C ARG A 395 37.64 3.37 -19.53
N SER A 396 36.65 3.97 -20.19
CA SER A 396 36.85 4.90 -21.31
C SER A 396 36.62 6.37 -20.93
N MET A 397 36.37 6.64 -19.65
CA MET A 397 36.25 7.97 -19.05
C MET A 397 37.45 8.21 -18.14
#